data_AF-A0A7C7RWG6-F1
#
_entry.id   AF-A0A7C7RWG6-F1
#
_cell.length_a   1.000
_cell.length_b   1.000
_cell.length_c   1.000
_cell.angle_alpha   90.00
_cell.angle_beta   90.00
_cell.angle_gamma   90.00
#
_symmetry.space_group_name_H-M   'P 1'
#
loop_
_entity.id
_entity.type
_entity.pdbx_description
1 polymer ?
#
loop_
_entity_poly.entity_id
_entity_poly.type
_entity_poly.pdbx_seq_one_letter_code
_entity_poly.pdbx_strand_id
1 'polypeptide(L)'
;MTSSKKIQIYGKTYNLKSSSAEVDAEEVACYVDSKMKDLSSARGKTSTLDLAILTALNIAQELMELRSQVGAGEEMEAEKLRKLIEALDEELQNIEK
;
A
#
# COMPACT_ATOMS: atom_id res chain seq x y z
N MET A 1 13.89 19.50 3.02
CA MET A 1 13.54 20.29 4.22
C MET A 1 12.46 19.53 4.98
N THR A 2 12.62 19.29 6.28
CA THR A 2 11.65 18.55 7.08
C THR A 2 10.49 19.49 7.43
N SER A 3 9.28 19.23 6.92
CA SER A 3 8.10 20.02 7.26
C SER A 3 7.40 19.37 8.45
N SER A 4 7.06 20.16 9.48
CA SER A 4 6.31 19.68 10.65
C SER A 4 4.85 20.11 10.50
N LYS A 5 3.93 19.14 10.40
CA LYS A 5 2.48 19.37 10.24
C LYS A 5 1.74 18.86 11.48
N LYS A 6 0.72 19.61 11.93
CA LYS A 6 -0.20 19.16 12.98
C LYS A 6 -1.32 18.37 12.32
N ILE A 7 -1.53 17.15 12.80
CA ILE A 7 -2.59 16.26 12.32
C ILE A 7 -3.46 15.80 13.48
N GLN A 8 -4.68 15.38 13.21
CA GLN A 8 -5.61 14.86 14.20
C GLN A 8 -6.08 13.48 13.78
N ILE A 9 -5.99 12.51 14.69
CA ILE A 9 -6.42 11.13 14.47
C ILE A 9 -7.21 10.71 15.71
N TYR A 10 -8.44 10.25 15.53
CA TYR A 10 -9.30 9.72 16.58
C TYR A 10 -9.44 10.68 17.79
N GLY A 11 -9.59 11.98 17.50
CA GLY A 11 -9.71 13.04 18.50
C GLY A 11 -8.41 13.45 19.20
N LYS A 12 -7.26 12.83 18.85
CA LYS A 12 -5.93 13.19 19.39
C LYS A 12 -5.11 13.95 18.35
N THR A 13 -4.46 15.02 18.77
CA THR A 13 -3.58 15.81 17.92
C THR A 13 -2.13 15.35 18.02
N TYR A 14 -1.46 15.20 16.88
CA TYR A 14 -0.07 14.79 16.75
C TYR A 14 0.71 15.81 15.93
N ASN A 15 2.01 15.98 16.24
CA ASN A 15 2.93 16.74 15.40
C ASN A 15 3.76 15.75 14.57
N LEU A 16 3.49 15.67 13.27
CA LEU A 16 4.21 14.79 12.36
C LEU A 16 5.30 15.57 11.65
N LYS A 17 6.54 15.08 11.72
CA LYS A 17 7.64 15.54 10.88
C LYS A 17 7.60 14.71 9.59
N SER A 18 7.08 15.27 8.50
CA SER A 18 7.13 14.61 7.20
C SER A 18 8.46 14.90 6.52
N SER A 19 9.09 13.83 6.04
CA SER A 19 10.30 13.90 5.21
C SER A 19 10.00 13.78 3.71
N SER A 20 8.78 13.37 3.34
CA SER A 20 8.39 13.20 1.95
C SER A 20 7.36 14.26 1.57
N ALA A 21 7.59 14.91 0.43
CA ALA A 21 6.63 15.81 -0.19
C ALA A 21 5.59 15.06 -1.03
N GLU A 22 5.79 13.76 -1.29
CA GLU A 22 4.96 12.97 -2.20
C GLU A 22 3.62 12.56 -1.61
N VAL A 23 3.53 12.46 -0.27
CA VAL A 23 2.31 12.02 0.42
C VAL A 23 1.92 13.06 1.46
N ASP A 24 0.70 13.58 1.37
CA ASP A 24 0.21 14.56 2.32
C ASP A 24 -0.07 13.89 3.68
N ALA A 25 0.55 14.43 4.74
CA ALA A 25 0.34 14.01 6.11
C ALA A 25 -1.13 14.09 6.55
N GLU A 26 -1.89 15.05 6.02
CA GLU A 26 -3.32 15.20 6.33
C GLU A 26 -4.17 14.10 5.68
N GLU A 27 -3.82 13.67 4.48
CA GLU A 27 -4.50 12.58 3.78
C GLU A 27 -4.28 11.25 4.53
N VAL A 28 -3.03 10.99 4.94
CA VAL A 28 -2.71 9.81 5.76
C VAL A 28 -3.46 9.84 7.10
N ALA A 29 -3.55 11.01 7.74
CA ALA A 29 -4.30 11.15 8.98
C ALA A 29 -5.79 10.86 8.79
N CYS A 30 -6.41 11.35 7.71
CA CYS A 30 -7.80 11.08 7.36
C CYS A 30 -8.03 9.59 7.10
N TYR A 31 -7.11 8.93 6.40
CA TYR A 31 -7.19 7.50 6.13
C TYR A 31 -7.18 6.67 7.42
N VAL A 32 -6.23 6.94 8.31
CA VAL A 32 -6.13 6.25 9.59
C VAL A 32 -7.37 6.52 10.46
N ASP A 33 -7.85 7.77 10.52
CA ASP A 33 -9.04 8.14 11.29
C ASP A 33 -10.30 7.41 10.80
N SER A 34 -10.48 7.28 9.48
CA SER A 34 -11.59 6.52 8.89
C SER A 34 -11.51 5.05 9.27
N LYS A 35 -10.36 4.39 9.09
CA LYS A 35 -10.18 2.98 9.44
C LYS A 35 -10.42 2.71 10.92
N MET A 36 -9.96 3.62 11.80
CA MET A 36 -10.23 3.51 13.24
C MET A 36 -11.74 3.61 13.55
N LYS A 37 -12.47 4.53 12.91
CA LYS A 37 -13.93 4.67 13.07
C LYS A 37 -14.68 3.43 12.58
N ASP A 38 -14.31 2.91 11.42
CA ASP A 38 -14.92 1.70 10.84
C ASP A 38 -14.76 0.51 11.78
N LEU A 39 -13.53 0.27 12.26
CA LEU A 39 -13.25 -0.82 13.21
C LEU A 39 -13.94 -0.62 14.56
N SER A 40 -14.05 0.62 15.04
CA SER A 40 -14.78 0.93 16.28
C SER A 40 -16.26 0.64 16.14
N SER A 41 -16.86 0.91 14.98
CA SER A 41 -18.28 0.62 14.72
C SER A 41 -18.56 -0.88 14.66
N ALA A 42 -17.61 -1.67 14.15
CA ALA A 42 -17.75 -3.11 13.96
C ALA A 42 -17.50 -3.93 15.24
N ARG A 43 -16.65 -3.48 16.17
CA ARG A 43 -16.14 -4.31 17.28
C ARG A 43 -16.51 -3.87 18.71
N GLY A 44 -17.45 -2.94 18.88
CA GLY A 44 -17.95 -2.57 20.21
C GLY A 44 -16.88 -1.93 21.13
N LYS A 45 -17.03 -2.05 22.45
CA LYS A 45 -16.16 -1.40 23.45
C LYS A 45 -14.76 -2.04 23.50
N THR A 46 -13.87 -1.66 22.59
CA THR A 46 -12.43 -1.93 22.65
C THR A 46 -11.68 -0.70 23.15
N SER A 47 -10.51 -0.88 23.77
CA SER A 47 -9.69 0.27 24.17
C SER A 47 -9.17 1.01 22.92
N THR A 48 -8.95 2.32 23.03
CA THR A 48 -8.40 3.11 21.91
C THR A 48 -7.02 2.62 21.47
N LEU A 49 -6.23 2.06 22.39
CA LEU A 49 -4.91 1.51 22.07
C LEU A 49 -5.05 0.23 21.23
N ASP A 50 -5.93 -0.70 21.65
CA ASP A 50 -6.17 -1.94 20.91
C ASP A 50 -6.74 -1.65 19.51
N LEU A 51 -7.63 -0.66 19.42
CA LEU A 51 -8.16 -0.18 18.15
C LEU A 51 -7.07 0.37 17.23
N ALA A 52 -6.12 1.15 17.77
CA ALA A 52 -5.00 1.68 17.00
C ALA A 52 -4.07 0.55 16.51
N ILE A 53 -3.79 -0.45 17.35
CA ILE A 53 -2.99 -1.62 16.98
C ILE A 53 -3.69 -2.43 15.88
N LEU A 54 -5.00 -2.70 16.02
CA LEU A 54 -5.80 -3.38 15.02
C LEU A 54 -5.83 -2.63 13.69
N THR A 55 -5.93 -1.31 13.74
CA THR A 55 -5.90 -0.46 12.55
C THR A 55 -4.53 -0.56 11.86
N ALA A 56 -3.44 -0.46 12.62
CA ALA A 56 -2.10 -0.61 12.07
C ALA A 56 -1.88 -1.99 11.42
N LEU A 57 -2.38 -3.07 12.03
CA LEU A 57 -2.33 -4.42 11.48
C LEU A 57 -3.10 -4.54 10.17
N ASN A 58 -4.33 -4.01 10.09
CA ASN A 58 -5.12 -4.03 8.85
C ASN A 58 -4.41 -3.26 7.72
N ILE A 59 -3.92 -2.05 8.01
CA ILE A 59 -3.22 -1.23 7.01
C ILE A 59 -1.93 -1.93 6.54
N ALA A 60 -1.17 -2.54 7.45
CA ALA A 60 0.03 -3.30 7.09
C ALA A 60 -0.30 -4.51 6.22
N GLN A 61 -1.38 -5.23 6.52
CA GLN A 61 -1.83 -6.35 5.71
C GLN A 61 -2.22 -5.90 4.30
N GLU A 62 -3.04 -4.86 4.16
CA GLU A 62 -3.42 -4.28 2.86
C GLU A 62 -2.19 -3.88 2.04
N LEU A 63 -1.19 -3.27 2.69
CA LEU A 63 0.06 -2.90 2.03
C LEU A 63 0.85 -4.13 1.55
N MET A 64 0.92 -5.18 2.35
CA MET A 64 1.62 -6.42 1.98
C MET A 64 0.90 -7.15 0.83
N GLU A 65 -0.44 -7.18 0.85
CA GLU A 65 -1.26 -7.75 -0.23
C GLU A 65 -1.07 -6.97 -1.54
N LEU A 66 -1.10 -5.64 -1.50
CA LEU A 66 -0.85 -4.79 -2.67
C LEU A 66 0.56 -5.01 -3.24
N ARG A 67 1.59 -5.06 -2.38
CA ARG A 67 2.96 -5.36 -2.82
C ARG A 67 3.10 -6.74 -3.44
N SER A 68 2.41 -7.73 -2.88
CA SER A 68 2.41 -9.09 -3.43
C SER A 68 1.72 -9.16 -4.78
N GLN A 69 0.62 -8.42 -4.98
CA GLN A 69 -0.08 -8.36 -6.28
C GLN A 69 0.77 -7.69 -7.35
N VAL A 70 1.45 -6.60 -7.01
CA VAL A 70 2.37 -5.92 -7.94
C VAL A 70 3.51 -6.85 -8.33
N GLY A 71 4.17 -7.52 -7.37
CA GLY A 71 5.24 -8.46 -7.67
C GLY A 71 4.78 -9.65 -8.54
N ALA A 72 3.59 -10.20 -8.26
CA ALA A 72 3.02 -11.26 -9.09
C ALA A 72 2.66 -10.78 -10.51
N GLY A 73 2.24 -9.52 -10.67
CA GLY A 73 2.00 -8.89 -11.96
C GLY A 73 3.29 -8.75 -12.78
N GLU A 74 4.35 -8.25 -12.15
CA GLU A 74 5.68 -8.10 -12.76
C GLU A 74 6.25 -9.45 -13.23
N GLU A 75 6.13 -10.51 -12.43
CA GLU A 75 6.55 -11.86 -12.82
C GLU A 75 5.74 -12.39 -14.01
N MET A 76 4.42 -12.18 -14.02
CA MET A 76 3.56 -12.61 -15.13
C MET A 76 3.86 -11.86 -16.44
N GLU A 77 4.15 -10.56 -16.36
CA GLU A 77 4.55 -9.76 -17.52
C GLU A 77 5.92 -10.19 -18.05
N ALA A 78 6.89 -10.44 -17.16
CA ALA A 78 8.20 -10.94 -17.53
C ALA A 78 8.12 -12.30 -18.25
N GLU A 79 7.26 -13.20 -17.77
CA GLU A 79 7.02 -14.50 -18.40
C GLU A 79 6.39 -14.38 -19.78
N LYS A 80 5.42 -13.47 -19.96
CA LYS A 80 4.83 -13.19 -21.29
C LYS A 80 5.86 -12.64 -22.26
N LEU A 81 6.72 -11.72 -21.82
CA LEU A 81 7.79 -11.16 -22.63
C LEU A 81 8.79 -12.25 -23.06
N ARG A 82 9.17 -13.16 -22.15
CA ARG A 82 10.04 -14.29 -22.47
C ARG A 82 9.44 -15.19 -23.55
N LYS A 83 8.17 -15.58 -23.41
CA LYS A 83 7.48 -16.40 -24.43
C LYS A 83 7.38 -15.70 -25.78
N LEU A 84 7.21 -14.38 -25.79
CA LEU A 84 7.15 -13.61 -27.03
C LEU A 84 8.51 -13.58 -27.74
N ILE A 85 9.60 -13.45 -26.98
CA ILE A 85 10.97 -13.50 -27.49
C ILE A 85 11.27 -14.89 -28.05
N GLU A 86 10.93 -15.96 -27.32
CA GLU A 86 11.12 -17.34 -27.79
C GLU A 86 10.36 -17.60 -29.11
N ALA A 87 9.10 -17.15 -29.20
CA ALA A 87 8.32 -17.30 -30.43
C ALA A 87 8.91 -16.50 -31.62
N LEU A 88 9.48 -15.32 -31.36
CA LEU A 88 10.17 -14.53 -32.39
C LEU A 88 11.45 -15.22 -32.86
N ASP A 89 12.24 -15.76 -31.93
CA ASP A 89 13.48 -16.50 -32.25
C ASP A 89 13.18 -17.76 -33.07
N GLU A 90 12.10 -18.48 -32.76
CA GLU A 90 11.65 -19.64 -33.54
C GLU A 90 11.23 -19.26 -34.97
N GLU A 91 10.48 -18.16 -35.15
CA GLU A 91 10.12 -17.64 -36.47
C GLU A 91 11.36 -17.21 -37.27
N LEU A 92 12.30 -16.50 -36.65
CA LEU A 92 13.55 -16.08 -37.30
C LEU A 92 14.38 -17.29 -37.76
N GLN A 93 14.52 -18.32 -36.94
CA GLN A 93 15.23 -19.55 -37.32
C GLN A 93 14.55 -20.33 -38.45
N ASN A 94 13.22 -20.23 -38.57
CA ASN A 94 12.49 -20.83 -39.69
C ASN A 94 12.64 -20.04 -41.00
N ILE A 95 12.89 -18.73 -40.93
CA ILE A 95 13.14 -17.89 -42.13
C ILE A 95 14.57 -18.05 -42.65
N GLU A 96 15.54 -18.39 -41.79
CA GLU A 96 16.94 -18.60 -42.15
C GLU A 96 17.27 -20.02 -42.69
N LYS A 97 16.28 -20.93 -42.71
CA LYS A 97 16.38 -22.28 -43.31
C LYS A 97 15.82 -22.35 -44.72
#